data_AF-M1EFQ5-F1
#
_entry.id   AF-M1EFQ5-F1
#
_cell.length_a   1.000
_cell.length_b   1.000
_cell.length_c   1.000
_cell.angle_alpha   90.00
_cell.angle_beta   90.00
_cell.angle_gamma   90.00
#
_symmetry.space_group_name_H-M   'P 1'
#
loop_
_entity.id
_entity.type
_entity.pdbx_description
1 polymer ?
#
loop_
_entity_poly.entity_id
_entity_poly.type
_entity_poly.pdbx_seq_one_letter_code
_entity_poly.pdbx_strand_id
1 'polypeptide(L)'
;LNVNVNSFQRKFVNEVRRCESLERILRFLEDEMQNEIVPQLPERPPPTPLPREMITLETLLEKLEGELQEANQNQQALKKSFLELTELKHLLKKTQDFFETETNLADDFFTEDTSGLLELRVTPAYVSGKLGFTAGVINRERMAS
;
A
#
# COMPACT_ATOMS: atom_id res chain seq x y z
N LEU A 1 49.19 16.90 -0.52
CA LEU A 1 48.67 17.91 -1.47
C LEU A 1 47.29 18.36 -0.96
N ASN A 2 46.98 19.67 -0.94
CA ASN A 2 45.69 20.26 -0.52
C ASN A 2 45.20 20.00 0.93
N VAL A 3 46.10 19.94 1.91
CA VAL A 3 45.72 19.82 3.35
C VAL A 3 45.01 21.09 3.86
N ASN A 4 45.33 22.25 3.26
CA ASN A 4 44.81 23.57 3.67
C ASN A 4 43.52 23.98 2.94
N VAL A 5 42.96 23.12 2.09
CA VAL A 5 41.74 23.45 1.31
C VAL A 5 40.56 22.70 1.94
N ASN A 6 39.55 23.46 2.35
CA ASN A 6 38.30 22.94 2.91
C ASN A 6 37.70 21.88 1.97
N SER A 7 37.17 20.79 2.53
CA SER A 7 36.56 19.69 1.78
C SER A 7 35.54 20.17 0.76
N PHE A 8 34.74 21.19 1.09
CA PHE A 8 33.71 21.77 0.22
C PHE A 8 34.25 22.69 -0.90
N GLN A 9 35.50 23.14 -0.80
CA GLN A 9 36.14 24.01 -1.81
C GLN A 9 36.98 23.21 -2.82
N ARG A 10 37.00 21.89 -2.71
CA ARG A 10 37.76 21.03 -3.61
C ARG A 10 37.07 20.96 -4.97
N LYS A 11 37.88 20.82 -6.02
CA LYS A 11 37.44 20.89 -7.42
C LYS A 11 36.38 19.86 -7.82
N PHE A 12 36.27 18.73 -7.10
CA PHE A 12 35.43 17.58 -7.47
C PHE A 12 34.31 17.25 -6.46
N VAL A 13 33.88 18.22 -5.65
CA VAL A 13 32.87 17.98 -4.59
C VAL A 13 31.51 17.59 -5.17
N ASN A 14 31.14 18.16 -6.32
CA ASN A 14 29.86 17.87 -6.96
C ASN A 14 29.80 16.43 -7.48
N GLU A 15 30.90 15.93 -8.03
CA GLU A 15 31.03 14.56 -8.51
C GLU A 15 30.97 13.57 -7.35
N VAL A 16 31.60 13.88 -6.21
CA VAL A 16 31.50 13.05 -5.00
C VAL A 16 30.06 12.98 -4.50
N ARG A 17 29.37 14.12 -4.40
CA ARG A 17 27.94 14.15 -4.02
C ARG A 17 27.06 13.36 -4.97
N ARG A 18 27.35 13.39 -6.26
CA ARG A 18 26.64 12.61 -7.27
C ARG A 18 26.78 11.12 -7.01
N CYS A 19 28.01 10.66 -6.77
CA CYS A 19 28.26 9.26 -6.43
C CYS A 19 27.58 8.84 -5.10
N GLU A 20 27.57 9.73 -4.09
CA GLU A 20 26.87 9.47 -2.83
C GLU A 20 25.35 9.30 -3.05
N SER A 21 24.74 10.13 -3.89
CA SER A 21 23.32 9.99 -4.27
C SER A 21 23.05 8.65 -4.98
N LEU A 22 23.92 8.26 -5.92
CA LEU A 22 23.78 6.98 -6.64
C LEU A 22 23.98 5.78 -5.72
N GLU A 23 24.93 5.85 -4.78
CA GLU A 23 25.11 4.81 -3.76
C GLU A 23 23.86 4.64 -2.91
N ARG A 24 23.22 5.74 -2.51
CA ARG A 24 21.97 5.70 -1.76
C ARG A 24 20.86 4.99 -2.55
N ILE A 25 20.72 5.29 -3.84
CA ILE A 25 19.73 4.64 -4.71
C ILE A 25 20.03 3.16 -4.87
N LEU A 26 21.30 2.79 -5.07
CA LEU A 26 21.73 1.40 -5.21
C LEU A 26 21.45 0.58 -3.94
N ARG A 27 21.68 1.14 -2.75
CA ARG A 27 21.33 0.49 -1.48
C ARG A 27 19.82 0.27 -1.35
N PHE A 28 19.01 1.27 -1.73
CA PHE A 28 17.56 1.12 -1.73
C PHE A 28 17.11 0.00 -2.67
N LEU A 29 17.66 -0.06 -3.89
CA LEU A 29 17.38 -1.13 -4.84
C LEU A 29 17.82 -2.49 -4.33
N GLU A 30 18.99 -2.58 -3.70
CA GLU A 30 19.50 -3.81 -3.08
C GLU A 30 18.58 -4.30 -1.97
N ASP A 31 18.14 -3.42 -1.07
CA ASP A 31 17.20 -3.74 0.02
C ASP A 31 15.83 -4.22 -0.50
N GLU A 32 15.29 -3.56 -1.54
CA GLU A 32 14.03 -3.97 -2.16
C GLU A 32 14.18 -5.33 -2.88
N MET A 33 15.29 -5.54 -3.59
CA MET A 33 15.56 -6.80 -4.30
C MET A 33 15.89 -7.94 -3.34
N GLN A 34 16.53 -7.70 -2.21
CA GLN A 34 16.97 -8.75 -1.29
C GLN A 34 15.81 -9.62 -0.77
N ASN A 35 14.58 -9.10 -0.80
CA ASN A 35 13.39 -9.86 -0.45
C ASN A 35 12.97 -10.89 -1.53
N GLU A 36 13.39 -10.73 -2.78
CA GLU A 36 12.97 -11.61 -3.90
C GLU A 36 14.12 -12.22 -4.73
N ILE A 37 15.28 -11.57 -4.80
CA ILE A 37 16.38 -11.92 -5.72
C ILE A 37 17.73 -11.79 -5.01
N VAL A 38 18.57 -12.81 -5.10
CA VAL A 38 19.96 -12.76 -4.64
C VAL A 38 20.83 -12.14 -5.74
N PRO A 39 21.53 -11.01 -5.49
CA PRO A 39 22.43 -10.43 -6.47
C PRO A 39 23.58 -11.39 -6.76
N GLN A 40 23.78 -11.76 -8.02
CA GLN A 40 24.99 -12.48 -8.44
C GLN A 40 26.11 -11.46 -8.63
N LEU A 41 27.08 -11.46 -7.71
CA LEU A 41 28.25 -10.60 -7.85
C LEU A 41 29.12 -11.11 -9.02
N PRO A 42 29.46 -10.27 -10.01
CA PRO A 42 30.33 -10.69 -11.10
C PRO A 42 31.73 -11.05 -10.60
N GLU A 43 32.30 -12.13 -11.14
CA GLU A 43 33.60 -12.69 -10.75
C GLU A 43 34.79 -11.75 -11.05
N ARG A 44 34.58 -10.74 -11.90
CA ARG A 44 35.56 -9.68 -12.17
C ARG A 44 34.93 -8.30 -12.03
N PRO A 45 35.67 -7.33 -11.45
CA PRO A 45 35.23 -5.94 -11.44
C PRO A 45 35.12 -5.43 -12.87
N PRO A 46 34.02 -4.74 -13.23
CA PRO A 46 33.86 -4.16 -14.56
C PRO A 46 34.90 -3.06 -14.80
N PRO A 47 35.22 -2.76 -16.07
CA PRO A 47 36.07 -1.64 -16.41
C PRO A 47 35.45 -0.32 -15.92
N THR A 48 36.30 0.62 -15.50
CA THR A 48 35.86 1.93 -15.01
C THR A 48 35.03 2.64 -16.09
N PRO A 49 33.78 3.03 -15.80
CA PRO A 49 32.92 3.68 -16.77
C PRO A 49 33.44 5.08 -17.14
N LEU A 50 33.14 5.53 -18.36
CA LEU A 50 33.50 6.88 -18.79
C LEU A 50 32.59 7.93 -18.11
N PRO A 51 33.06 9.18 -17.91
CA PRO A 51 32.24 10.23 -17.30
C PRO A 51 30.90 10.51 -18.00
N ARG A 52 30.82 10.24 -19.31
CA ARG A 52 29.59 10.37 -20.08
C ARG A 52 28.56 9.29 -19.73
N GLU A 53 29.02 8.07 -19.46
CA GLU A 53 28.18 6.94 -19.05
C GLU A 53 27.64 7.14 -17.63
N MET A 54 28.38 7.87 -16.78
CA MET A 54 27.92 8.20 -15.42
C MET A 54 26.63 9.04 -15.44
N ILE A 55 26.47 9.94 -16.42
CA ILE A 55 25.24 10.72 -16.57
C ILE A 55 24.07 9.81 -16.95
N THR A 56 24.28 8.90 -17.90
CA THR A 56 23.25 7.94 -18.31
C THR A 56 22.88 7.03 -17.14
N LEU A 57 23.87 6.55 -16.38
CA LEU A 57 23.64 5.71 -15.22
C LEU A 57 22.80 6.40 -14.15
N GLU A 58 23.07 7.69 -13.87
CA GLU A 58 22.24 8.47 -12.94
C GLU A 58 20.79 8.54 -13.41
N THR A 59 20.55 8.92 -14.67
CA THR A 59 19.18 9.02 -15.18
C THR A 59 18.43 7.67 -15.15
N LEU A 60 19.15 6.57 -15.34
CA LEU A 60 18.57 5.23 -15.26
C LEU A 60 18.25 4.84 -13.81
N LEU A 61 19.16 5.12 -12.87
CA LEU A 61 18.98 4.81 -11.46
C LEU A 61 17.85 5.64 -10.84
N GLU A 62 17.78 6.94 -11.11
CA GLU A 62 16.68 7.80 -10.65
C GLU A 62 15.33 7.35 -11.20
N LYS A 63 15.29 6.97 -12.48
CA LYS A 63 14.08 6.42 -13.09
C LYS A 63 13.64 5.12 -12.42
N LEU A 64 14.59 4.21 -12.18
CA LEU A 64 14.32 2.91 -11.56
C LEU A 64 13.85 3.07 -10.11
N GLU A 65 14.46 3.98 -9.33
CA GLU A 65 14.01 4.34 -7.97
C GLU A 65 12.55 4.81 -8.00
N GLY A 66 12.21 5.73 -8.91
CA GLY A 66 10.85 6.25 -9.04
C GLY A 66 9.83 5.18 -9.43
N GLU A 67 10.14 4.37 -10.43
CA GLU A 67 9.27 3.27 -10.87
C GLU A 67 9.02 2.26 -9.75
N LEU A 68 10.08 1.89 -9.00
CA LEU A 68 9.96 0.93 -7.91
C LEU A 68 9.17 1.51 -6.72
N GLN A 69 9.40 2.77 -6.38
CA GLN A 69 8.67 3.45 -5.32
C GLN A 69 7.17 3.55 -5.66
N GLU A 70 6.83 3.89 -6.90
CA GLU A 70 5.45 3.93 -7.37
C GLU A 70 4.81 2.54 -7.37
N ALA A 71 5.53 1.53 -7.87
CA ALA A 71 5.05 0.14 -7.87
C ALA A 71 4.78 -0.37 -6.45
N ASN A 72 5.68 -0.10 -5.49
CA ASN A 72 5.52 -0.51 -4.10
C ASN A 72 4.30 0.19 -3.46
N GLN A 73 4.14 1.50 -3.66
CA GLN A 73 2.95 2.22 -3.19
C GLN A 73 1.65 1.67 -3.79
N ASN A 74 1.64 1.40 -5.09
CA ASN A 74 0.49 0.83 -5.79
C ASN A 74 0.16 -0.58 -5.27
N GLN A 75 1.17 -1.42 -5.04
CA GLN A 75 0.99 -2.76 -4.46
C GLN A 75 0.39 -2.69 -3.06
N GLN A 76 0.87 -1.78 -2.20
CA GLN A 76 0.31 -1.58 -0.87
C GLN A 76 -1.14 -1.10 -0.93
N ALA A 77 -1.44 -0.13 -1.78
CA ALA A 77 -2.80 0.39 -1.98
C ALA A 77 -3.76 -0.69 -2.48
N LEU A 78 -3.32 -1.48 -3.48
CA LEU A 78 -4.09 -2.58 -4.03
C LEU A 78 -4.35 -3.66 -2.96
N LYS A 79 -3.32 -4.02 -2.18
CA LYS A 79 -3.47 -5.00 -1.08
C LYS A 79 -4.47 -4.52 -0.03
N LYS A 80 -4.42 -3.23 0.34
CA LYS A 80 -5.39 -2.63 1.26
C LYS A 80 -6.81 -2.69 0.72
N SER A 81 -7.01 -2.25 -0.53
CA SER A 81 -8.33 -2.30 -1.18
C SER A 81 -8.87 -3.73 -1.29
N PHE A 82 -8.01 -4.70 -1.63
CA PHE A 82 -8.37 -6.11 -1.69
C PHE A 82 -8.81 -6.65 -0.33
N LEU A 83 -8.12 -6.29 0.76
CA LEU A 83 -8.49 -6.70 2.12
C LEU A 83 -9.84 -6.12 2.53
N GLU A 84 -10.08 -4.81 2.30
CA GLU A 84 -11.36 -4.16 2.59
C GLU A 84 -12.53 -4.81 1.84
N LEU A 85 -12.35 -5.09 0.54
CA LEU A 85 -13.35 -5.79 -0.28
C LEU A 85 -13.57 -7.23 0.20
N THR A 86 -12.50 -7.91 0.61
CA THR A 86 -12.59 -9.28 1.13
C THR A 86 -13.34 -9.31 2.46
N GLU A 87 -13.08 -8.36 3.36
CA GLU A 87 -13.80 -8.21 4.62
C GLU A 87 -15.29 -7.95 4.38
N LEU A 88 -15.61 -7.01 3.49
CA LEU A 88 -16.99 -6.70 3.13
C LEU A 88 -17.72 -7.90 2.52
N LYS A 89 -17.06 -8.66 1.63
CA LYS A 89 -17.60 -9.90 1.06
C LYS A 89 -17.94 -10.92 2.16
N HIS A 90 -17.04 -11.12 3.12
CA HIS A 90 -17.27 -12.07 4.21
C HIS A 90 -18.37 -11.59 5.15
N LEU A 91 -18.45 -10.30 5.42
CA LEU A 91 -19.52 -9.68 6.19
C LEU A 91 -20.87 -9.91 5.50
N LEU A 92 -20.99 -9.61 4.21
CA LEU A 92 -22.21 -9.83 3.44
C LEU A 92 -22.67 -11.30 3.48
N LYS A 93 -21.74 -12.25 3.28
CA LYS A 93 -22.05 -13.68 3.32
C LYS A 93 -22.57 -14.10 4.70
N LYS A 94 -21.89 -13.68 5.77
CA LYS A 94 -22.32 -13.99 7.15
C LYS A 94 -23.64 -13.34 7.52
N THR A 95 -23.88 -12.11 7.07
CA THR A 95 -25.13 -11.39 7.30
C THR A 95 -26.29 -12.08 6.58
N GLN A 96 -26.07 -12.56 5.34
CA GLN A 96 -27.05 -13.37 4.62
C GLN A 96 -27.35 -14.68 5.37
N ASP A 97 -26.32 -15.45 5.75
CA ASP A 97 -26.47 -16.69 6.52
C ASP A 97 -27.20 -16.44 7.87
N PHE A 98 -26.92 -15.30 8.52
CA PHE A 98 -27.58 -14.89 9.77
C PHE A 98 -29.08 -14.63 9.57
N PHE A 99 -29.46 -13.87 8.54
CA PHE A 99 -30.88 -13.60 8.24
C PHE A 99 -31.63 -14.86 7.78
N GLU A 100 -30.99 -15.76 7.02
CA GLU A 100 -31.59 -17.04 6.65
C GLU A 100 -31.81 -17.96 7.88
N THR A 101 -30.97 -17.85 8.91
CA THR A 101 -31.12 -18.62 10.15
C THR A 101 -32.17 -17.99 11.09
N GLU A 102 -32.17 -16.66 11.23
CA GLU A 102 -33.13 -15.93 12.08
C GLU A 102 -34.55 -15.85 11.50
N THR A 103 -34.77 -16.06 10.20
CA THR A 103 -36.14 -16.14 9.65
C THR A 103 -36.96 -17.31 10.22
N ASN A 104 -36.34 -18.30 10.89
CA ASN A 104 -37.07 -19.31 11.66
C ASN A 104 -37.50 -18.83 13.07
N LEU A 105 -37.04 -17.66 13.52
CA LEU A 105 -37.37 -17.03 14.82
C LEU A 105 -38.01 -15.64 14.69
N ALA A 106 -37.98 -15.01 13.52
CA ALA A 106 -38.23 -13.57 13.36
C ALA A 106 -39.55 -13.19 12.69
N ASP A 107 -40.58 -14.05 12.79
CA ASP A 107 -41.94 -13.68 12.35
C ASP A 107 -42.53 -12.51 13.18
N ASP A 108 -41.93 -12.22 14.36
CA ASP A 108 -42.39 -11.17 15.29
C ASP A 108 -41.53 -9.87 15.29
N PHE A 109 -40.40 -9.80 14.58
CA PHE A 109 -39.45 -8.66 14.70
C PHE A 109 -39.36 -7.74 13.47
N PHE A 110 -39.72 -8.22 12.27
CA PHE A 110 -39.50 -7.49 11.00
C PHE A 110 -40.78 -7.03 10.29
N THR A 111 -41.96 -7.33 10.83
CA THR A 111 -43.21 -7.26 10.06
C THR A 111 -43.79 -5.86 9.88
N GLU A 112 -43.49 -4.87 10.75
CA GLU A 112 -44.17 -3.57 10.64
C GLU A 112 -43.31 -2.42 10.04
N ASP A 113 -42.02 -2.31 10.37
CA ASP A 113 -41.26 -1.08 10.04
C ASP A 113 -40.20 -1.23 8.94
N THR A 114 -39.74 -2.44 8.62
CA THR A 114 -38.62 -2.65 7.67
C THR A 114 -39.06 -2.91 6.22
N SER A 115 -40.31 -3.33 6.01
CA SER A 115 -40.87 -3.65 4.70
C SER A 115 -40.89 -2.44 3.75
N GLY A 116 -41.07 -1.22 4.28
CA GLY A 116 -41.06 0.00 3.47
C GLY A 116 -39.68 0.41 2.92
N LEU A 117 -38.59 -0.06 3.54
CA LEU A 117 -37.22 0.31 3.19
C LEU A 117 -36.63 -0.59 2.10
N LEU A 118 -37.12 -1.83 2.00
CA LEU A 118 -36.82 -2.76 0.91
C LEU A 118 -37.61 -2.45 -0.37
N GLU A 119 -38.77 -1.79 -0.26
CA GLU A 119 -39.63 -1.43 -1.40
C GLU A 119 -39.25 -0.12 -2.11
N LEU A 120 -38.16 0.57 -1.72
CA LEU A 120 -37.70 1.82 -2.33
C LEU A 120 -38.83 2.87 -2.50
N ARG A 121 -39.74 2.98 -1.54
CA ARG A 121 -40.75 4.06 -1.54
C ARG A 121 -40.10 5.36 -1.08
N VAL A 122 -40.28 6.42 -1.85
CA VAL A 122 -39.80 7.77 -1.53
C VAL A 122 -40.50 8.26 -0.26
N THR A 123 -39.82 8.16 0.89
CA THR A 123 -40.27 8.74 2.16
C THR A 123 -39.71 10.15 2.35
N PRO A 124 -40.48 11.09 2.92
CA PRO A 124 -40.08 12.49 3.07
C PRO A 124 -38.85 12.66 3.97
N ALA A 125 -38.09 13.73 3.72
CA ALA A 125 -36.72 13.99 4.17
C ALA A 125 -36.49 14.17 5.69
N TYR A 126 -37.44 13.81 6.55
CA TYR A 126 -37.31 13.93 8.01
C TYR A 126 -38.06 12.82 8.74
N VAL A 127 -37.65 11.57 8.54
CA VAL A 127 -37.95 10.48 9.47
C VAL A 127 -36.68 10.20 10.26
N SER A 128 -36.78 10.20 11.59
CA SER A 128 -35.72 9.71 12.46
C SER A 128 -35.62 8.20 12.21
N GLY A 129 -34.87 7.82 11.18
CA GLY A 129 -34.71 6.43 10.76
C GLY A 129 -34.00 5.67 11.86
N LYS A 130 -34.74 4.78 12.54
CA LYS A 130 -34.17 3.86 13.50
C LYS A 130 -33.36 2.83 12.72
N LEU A 131 -32.04 3.00 12.69
CA LEU A 131 -31.13 2.05 12.04
C LEU A 131 -31.28 0.68 12.73
N GLY A 132 -31.81 -0.31 12.02
CA GLY A 132 -32.18 -1.61 12.60
C GLY A 132 -30.98 -2.42 13.11
N PHE A 133 -29.83 -2.35 12.42
CA PHE A 133 -28.57 -2.94 12.87
C PHE A 133 -27.37 -2.33 12.13
N THR A 134 -26.18 -2.39 12.73
CA THR A 134 -24.91 -2.06 12.07
C THR A 134 -24.00 -3.28 12.16
N ALA A 135 -23.51 -3.74 11.02
CA ALA A 135 -22.56 -4.85 10.96
C ALA A 135 -21.16 -4.31 10.63
N GLY A 136 -20.13 -4.92 11.24
CA GLY A 136 -18.74 -4.55 11.03
C GLY A 136 -17.79 -5.70 11.33
N VAL A 137 -16.50 -5.48 11.04
CA VAL A 137 -15.44 -6.45 11.34
C VAL A 137 -14.63 -5.94 12.52
N ILE A 138 -14.35 -6.83 13.48
CA ILE A 138 -13.51 -6.54 14.64
C ILE A 138 -12.52 -7.68 14.85
N ASN A 139 -11.29 -7.35 15.23
CA ASN A 139 -10.30 -8.35 15.61
C ASN A 139 -10.79 -9.13 16.83
N ARG A 140 -10.68 -10.47 16.76
CA ARG A 140 -11.18 -11.39 17.80
C ARG A 140 -10.56 -11.11 19.17
N GLU A 141 -9.33 -10.63 19.21
CA GLU A 141 -8.61 -10.24 20.43
C GLU A 141 -9.31 -9.12 21.21
N ARG A 142 -10.15 -8.33 20.53
CA ARG A 142 -10.92 -7.24 21.13
C ARG A 142 -12.37 -7.61 21.43
N MET A 143 -12.79 -8.83 21.12
CA MET A 143 -14.08 -9.33 21.60
C MET A 143 -13.94 -9.74 23.06
N ALA A 144 -14.80 -9.19 23.91
CA ALA A 144 -14.94 -9.64 25.28
C ALA A 144 -15.40 -11.11 25.26
N SER A 145 -14.61 -11.98 25.89
CA SER A 145 -14.92 -13.39 26.14
C SER A 145 -16.11 -13.56 27.06
#